data_AF-A0A7C5WQ34-F1
#
_entry.id   AF-A0A7C5WQ34-F1
#
_cell.length_a   1.000
_cell.length_b   1.000
_cell.length_c   1.000
_cell.angle_alpha   90.00
_cell.angle_beta   90.00
_cell.angle_gamma   90.00
#
_symmetry.space_group_name_H-M   'P 1'
#
loop_
_entity.id
_entity.type
_entity.pdbx_description
1 polymer ?
#
loop_
_entity_poly.entity_id
_entity_poly.type
_entity_poly.pdbx_seq_one_letter_code
_entity_poly.pdbx_strand_id
1 'polypeptide(L)' 'FETSEMLYIDPDTCIDCGLCVDECPVSAIFQDEDLPEEWAKYTQINIDYYADK' A
#
# COMPACT_ATOMS: atom_id res chain seq x y z
N PHE A 1 10.69 15.80 -9.67
CA PHE A 1 9.84 14.70 -9.18
C PHE A 1 10.78 13.59 -8.78
N GLU A 2 10.75 13.17 -7.52
CA GLU A 2 11.50 11.99 -7.10
C GLU A 2 10.98 10.79 -7.88
N THR A 3 11.88 10.07 -8.53
CA THR A 3 11.53 8.87 -9.27
C THR A 3 11.47 7.71 -8.28
N SER A 4 10.28 7.19 -8.02
CA SER A 4 10.07 5.93 -7.30
C SER A 4 9.39 4.95 -8.23
N GLU A 5 9.82 3.68 -8.22
CA GLU A 5 9.18 2.64 -9.02
C GLU A 5 7.73 2.38 -8.59
N MET A 6 7.41 2.59 -7.30
CA MET A 6 6.06 2.56 -6.73
C MET A 6 5.94 3.41 -5.46
N LEU A 7 4.72 3.63 -5.00
CA LEU A 7 4.43 4.24 -3.69
C LEU A 7 4.10 3.16 -2.66
N TYR A 8 4.30 3.48 -1.39
CA TYR A 8 4.14 2.56 -0.28
C TYR A 8 3.18 3.15 0.76
N ILE A 9 2.49 2.28 1.49
CA ILE A 9 1.62 2.64 2.62
C ILE A 9 2.26 2.14 3.90
N ASP A 10 2.43 3.03 4.87
CA ASP A 10 2.90 2.67 6.21
C ASP A 10 1.72 2.11 7.02
N PRO A 11 1.75 0.81 7.39
CA PRO A 11 0.66 0.19 8.13
C PRO A 11 0.56 0.70 9.58
N ASP A 12 1.63 1.23 10.17
CA ASP A 12 1.59 1.72 11.55
C ASP A 12 0.90 3.09 11.67
N THR A 13 0.90 3.86 10.59
CA THR A 13 0.23 5.18 10.53
C THR A 13 -1.07 5.17 9.74
N CYS A 14 -1.33 4.13 8.94
CA CYS A 14 -2.63 3.90 8.31
C CYS A 14 -3.72 3.78 9.39
N ILE A 15 -4.87 4.41 9.14
CA ILE A 15 -6.04 4.39 10.04
C ILE A 15 -7.27 3.76 9.38
N ASP A 16 -7.05 3.01 8.29
CA ASP A 16 -8.08 2.28 7.54
C ASP A 16 -9.25 3.16 7.06
N CYS A 17 -8.98 4.42 6.71
CA CYS A 17 -10.03 5.36 6.30
C CYS A 17 -10.57 5.12 4.87
N GLY A 18 -9.87 4.33 4.05
CA GLY A 18 -10.29 3.94 2.70
C GLY A 18 -10.25 5.04 1.63
N LEU A 19 -9.97 6.30 1.99
CA LEU A 19 -10.00 7.43 1.05
C LEU A 19 -9.03 7.28 -0.12
N CYS A 20 -7.91 6.58 0.06
CA CYS A 20 -6.92 6.38 -1.00
C CYS A 20 -7.34 5.35 -2.05
N VAL A 21 -8.26 4.43 -1.71
CA VAL A 21 -8.68 3.34 -2.60
C VAL A 21 -9.39 3.90 -3.83
N ASP A 22 -10.37 4.78 -3.62
CA ASP A 22 -11.17 5.37 -4.69
C ASP A 22 -10.40 6.42 -5.52
N GLU A 23 -9.43 7.09 -4.89
CA GLU A 23 -8.63 8.13 -5.54
C GLU A 23 -7.51 7.56 -6.43
N CYS A 24 -7.16 6.27 -6.27
CA CYS A 24 -6.11 5.65 -7.06
C CYS A 24 -6.60 5.39 -8.51
N PRO A 25 -6.08 6.10 -9.52
CA PRO A 25 -6.60 6.02 -10.90
C PRO A 25 -6.36 4.67 -11.59
N VAL A 26 -5.50 3.84 -11.01
CA VAL A 26 -5.15 2.50 -11.49
C VAL A 26 -5.58 1.39 -10.54
N SER A 27 -6.34 1.74 -9.48
CA SER A 27 -6.88 0.79 -8.51
C SER A 27 -5.83 -0.17 -7.93
N ALA A 28 -4.68 0.38 -7.52
CA ALA A 28 -3.55 -0.38 -6.99
C ALA A 28 -3.58 -0.55 -5.45
N ILE A 29 -4.49 0.13 -4.77
CA ILE A 29 -4.58 0.13 -3.30
C ILE A 29 -5.76 -0.74 -2.89
N PHE A 30 -5.52 -1.65 -1.95
CA PHE A 30 -6.49 -2.59 -1.41
C PHE A 30 -6.48 -2.49 0.11
N GLN A 31 -7.64 -2.71 0.72
CA GLN A 31 -7.69 -3.07 2.14
C GLN A 31 -7.14 -4.49 2.32
N ASP A 32 -6.60 -4.79 3.50
CA ASP A 32 -5.98 -6.10 3.78
C ASP A 32 -6.93 -7.28 3.51
N GLU A 33 -8.23 -7.10 3.75
CA GLU A 33 -9.26 -8.12 3.52
C GLU A 33 -9.64 -8.31 2.04
N ASP A 34 -9.37 -7.30 1.20
CA ASP A 34 -9.71 -7.28 -0.21
C ASP A 34 -8.50 -7.56 -1.12
N LEU A 35 -7.30 -7.70 -0.55
CA LEU A 35 -6.07 -7.92 -1.31
C LEU A 35 -6.09 -9.30 -2.00
N PRO A 36 -5.99 -9.36 -3.33
CA PRO A 36 -5.90 -10.63 -4.05
C PRO A 36 -4.69 -11.46 -3.61
N GLU A 37 -4.89 -12.78 -3.49
CA GLU A 37 -3.85 -13.71 -3.00
C GLU A 37 -2.58 -13.65 -3.86
N GLU A 38 -2.71 -13.46 -5.17
CA GLU A 38 -1.57 -13.30 -6.08
C GLU A 38 -0.68 -12.08 -5.75
N TRP A 39 -1.20 -11.11 -5.01
CA TRP A 39 -0.54 -9.86 -4.63
C TRP A 39 -0.21 -9.79 -3.12
N ALA A 40 -0.45 -10.85 -2.36
CA ALA A 40 -0.18 -10.90 -0.91
C ALA A 40 1.25 -10.50 -0.51
N LYS A 41 2.24 -10.68 -1.41
CA LYS A 41 3.62 -10.23 -1.19
C LYS A 41 3.76 -8.72 -0.96
N TYR A 42 2.84 -7.90 -1.50
CA TYR A 42 2.93 -6.44 -1.40
C TYR A 42 2.66 -5.93 0.02
N THR A 43 1.95 -6.68 0.86
CA THR A 43 1.82 -6.35 2.29
C THR A 43 3.21 -6.28 2.95
N GLN A 44 4.03 -7.32 2.77
CA GLN A 44 5.37 -7.34 3.34
C GLN A 44 6.28 -6.27 2.74
N ILE A 45 6.18 -6.03 1.43
CA ILE A 45 6.98 -4.99 0.76
C ILE A 45 6.66 -3.58 1.30
N ASN A 46 5.38 -3.29 1.59
CA ASN A 46 4.98 -2.04 2.22
C ASN A 46 5.57 -1.90 3.64
N ILE A 47 5.49 -2.97 4.46
CA ILE A 47 6.09 -3.01 5.79
C ILE A 47 7.61 -2.77 5.73
N ASP A 48 8.31 -3.54 4.89
CA ASP A 48 9.77 -3.51 4.78
C ASP A 48 10.29 -2.14 4.36
N TYR A 49 9.52 -1.38 3.56
CA TYR A 49 9.90 -0.02 3.16
C TYR A 49 10.00 0.96 4.34
N TYR A 50 9.21 0.76 5.39
CA TYR A 50 9.17 1.61 6.57
C TYR A 50 9.93 1.03 7.77
N ALA A 51 10.29 -0.26 7.75
CA ALA A 51 11.01 -0.94 8.83
C ALA A 51 12.37 -0.28 9.18
N ASP A 52 13.03 0.35 8.20
CA ASP A 52 14.34 1.01 8.36
C ASP A 52 14.25 2.56 8.33
N LYS A 53 13.05 3.14 8.41
CA LYS A 53 12.83 4.59 8.31
C LYS A 53 12.49 5.30 9.62
#